data_AF-S9PPH0-F1
#
_entry.id   AF-S9PPH0-F1
#
_cell.length_a   1.000
_cell.length_b   1.000
_cell.length_c   1.000
_cell.angle_alpha   90.00
_cell.angle_beta   90.00
_cell.angle_gamma   90.00
#
_symmetry.space_group_name_H-M   'P 1'
#
loop_
_entity.id
_entity.type
_entity.pdbx_description
1 polymer ?
#
loop_
_entity_poly.entity_id
_entity_poly.type
_entity_poly.pdbx_seq_one_letter_code
_entity_poly.pdbx_strand_id
1 'polypeptide(L)'
;MTTLDGGQYWCDLLPDSVTAMWTAALGSMGSGRYTLIAPAARTLIERVARDLLGESGNPGESLRALKDAGFITHRLRRQLQVVVEVGNAVLHRGLELEEAEARLILGLIETLLRVSYFPEARVEALRSAIPPRR
;
A
#
# COMPACT_ATOMS: atom_id res chain seq x y z
N MET A 1 -12.25 -9.73 0.17
CA MET A 1 -10.93 -9.89 -0.45
C MET A 1 -11.13 -10.30 -1.90
N THR A 2 -10.66 -9.49 -2.84
CA THR A 2 -10.82 -9.76 -4.29
C THR A 2 -9.76 -10.75 -4.76
N THR A 3 -10.17 -11.83 -5.40
CA THR A 3 -9.28 -12.83 -6.02
C THR A 3 -8.65 -12.27 -7.30
N LEU A 4 -7.43 -12.69 -7.60
CA LEU A 4 -6.88 -12.63 -8.95
C LEU A 4 -7.13 -13.98 -9.64
N ASP A 5 -7.15 -14.01 -10.97
CA ASP A 5 -7.44 -15.22 -11.76
C ASP A 5 -6.72 -16.47 -11.22
N GLY A 6 -7.46 -17.59 -11.16
CA GLY A 6 -6.96 -18.88 -10.67
C GLY A 6 -7.18 -19.16 -9.17
N GLY A 7 -7.92 -18.31 -8.46
CA GLY A 7 -8.24 -18.51 -7.04
C GLY A 7 -7.17 -18.03 -6.05
N GLN A 8 -6.10 -17.41 -6.55
CA GLN A 8 -5.06 -16.82 -5.72
C GLN A 8 -5.51 -15.42 -5.25
N TYR A 9 -5.38 -15.14 -3.96
CA TYR A 9 -5.66 -13.80 -3.46
C TYR A 9 -4.47 -12.89 -3.77
N TRP A 10 -4.73 -11.63 -4.11
CA TRP A 10 -3.64 -10.69 -4.43
C TRP A 10 -2.63 -10.51 -3.27
N CYS A 11 -3.08 -10.72 -2.03
CA CYS A 11 -2.21 -10.67 -0.85
C CYS A 11 -1.17 -11.80 -0.84
N ASP A 12 -1.40 -12.89 -1.56
CA ASP A 12 -0.44 -14.01 -1.68
C ASP A 12 0.79 -13.61 -2.52
N LEU A 13 0.76 -12.44 -3.16
CA LEU A 13 1.87 -11.86 -3.92
C LEU A 13 2.75 -10.95 -3.05
N LEU A 14 2.32 -10.63 -1.83
CA LEU A 14 3.06 -9.76 -0.94
C LEU A 14 4.16 -10.53 -0.22
N PRO A 15 5.33 -9.93 0.03
CA PRO A 15 6.34 -10.51 0.90
C PRO A 15 5.78 -10.80 2.30
N ASP A 16 6.23 -11.87 2.96
CA ASP A 16 5.71 -12.30 4.28
C ASP A 16 5.66 -11.17 5.32
N SER A 17 6.69 -10.33 5.36
CA SER A 17 6.74 -9.18 6.27
C SER A 17 5.65 -8.15 5.99
N VAL A 18 5.35 -7.92 4.71
CA VAL A 18 4.29 -7.00 4.28
C VAL A 18 2.93 -7.61 4.55
N THR A 19 2.75 -8.90 4.28
CA THR A 19 1.53 -9.66 4.58
C THR A 19 1.18 -9.61 6.06
N ALA A 20 2.16 -9.84 6.94
CA ALA A 20 1.95 -9.78 8.38
C ALA A 20 1.47 -8.38 8.85
N MET A 21 2.10 -7.32 8.35
CA MET A 21 1.71 -5.93 8.68
C MET A 21 0.33 -5.57 8.13
N TRP A 22 0.04 -5.96 6.89
CA TRP A 22 -1.26 -5.75 6.25
C TRP A 22 -2.38 -6.47 7.02
N THR A 23 -2.17 -7.73 7.38
CA THR A 23 -3.13 -8.50 8.19
C THR A 23 -3.32 -7.89 9.57
N ALA A 24 -2.27 -7.36 10.21
CA ALA A 24 -2.41 -6.64 11.47
C ALA A 24 -3.24 -5.34 11.34
N ALA A 25 -3.06 -4.60 10.24
CA ALA A 25 -3.86 -3.42 9.93
C ALA A 25 -5.34 -3.79 9.70
N LEU A 26 -5.61 -4.87 8.96
CA LEU A 26 -6.96 -5.41 8.78
C LEU A 26 -7.57 -5.91 10.10
N GLY A 27 -6.79 -6.53 10.98
CA GLY A 27 -7.24 -6.94 12.31
C GLY A 27 -7.61 -5.76 13.20
N SER A 28 -6.90 -4.64 13.08
CA SER A 28 -7.22 -3.39 13.79
C SER A 28 -8.56 -2.82 13.33
N MET A 29 -8.84 -2.90 12.02
CA MET A 29 -10.14 -2.56 11.44
C MET A 29 -11.26 -3.45 11.98
N GLY A 30 -11.07 -4.78 11.96
CA GLY A 30 -12.08 -5.74 12.42
C GLY A 30 -12.37 -5.70 13.92
N SER A 31 -11.48 -5.09 14.71
CA SER A 31 -11.62 -4.95 16.17
C SER A 31 -12.05 -3.55 16.62
N GLY A 32 -12.37 -2.64 15.70
CA GLY A 32 -12.77 -1.26 16.02
C GLY A 32 -11.63 -0.36 16.49
N ARG A 33 -10.37 -0.78 16.33
CA ARG A 33 -9.17 -0.02 16.76
C ARG A 33 -8.62 0.80 15.59
N TYR A 34 -9.46 1.68 15.05
CA TYR A 34 -9.21 2.42 13.81
C TYR A 34 -7.93 3.24 13.84
N THR A 35 -7.64 3.88 14.97
CA THR A 35 -6.46 4.74 15.17
C THR A 35 -5.13 3.98 14.95
N LEU A 36 -5.08 2.65 15.16
CA LEU A 36 -3.88 1.84 14.92
C LEU A 36 -3.55 1.63 13.43
N ILE A 37 -4.49 1.91 12.52
CA ILE A 37 -4.27 1.77 11.08
C ILE A 37 -3.30 2.83 10.56
N ALA A 38 -3.33 4.05 11.11
CA ALA A 38 -2.48 5.14 10.64
C ALA A 38 -0.97 4.87 10.86
N PRO A 39 -0.49 4.42 12.03
CA PRO A 39 0.92 4.03 12.17
C PRO A 39 1.27 2.80 11.32
N ALA A 40 0.38 1.81 11.20
CA ALA A 40 0.61 0.66 10.33
C ALA A 40 0.78 1.07 8.85
N ALA A 41 -0.03 2.01 8.38
CA ALA A 41 0.04 2.56 7.03
C ALA A 41 1.39 3.23 6.75
N ARG A 42 1.93 4.00 7.71
CA ARG A 42 3.26 4.61 7.59
C ARG A 42 4.35 3.57 7.46
N THR A 43 4.34 2.57 8.32
CA THR A 43 5.32 1.48 8.29
C THR A 43 5.25 0.71 6.97
N LEU A 44 4.04 0.47 6.45
CA LEU A 44 3.87 -0.18 5.14
C LEU A 44 4.45 0.66 4.00
N ILE A 45 4.28 1.99 4.01
CA ILE A 45 4.89 2.89 3.02
C ILE A 45 6.42 2.79 3.03
N GLU A 46 7.03 2.89 4.22
CA GLU A 46 8.48 2.81 4.38
C GLU A 46 9.00 1.42 3.96
N ARG A 47 8.24 0.37 4.32
CA ARG A 47 8.58 -1.00 3.97
C ARG A 47 8.59 -1.22 2.46
N VAL A 48 7.57 -0.73 1.75
CA VAL A 48 7.49 -0.80 0.28
C VAL A 48 8.70 -0.11 -0.37
N ALA A 49 9.05 1.10 0.08
CA ALA A 49 10.23 1.80 -0.44
C ALA A 49 11.52 1.02 -0.17
N ARG A 50 11.68 0.45 1.03
CA ARG A 50 12.85 -0.37 1.36
C ARG A 50 12.94 -1.63 0.50
N ASP A 51 11.84 -2.34 0.32
CA ASP A 51 11.82 -3.59 -0.43
C ASP A 51 12.11 -3.37 -1.92
N LEU A 52 11.63 -2.25 -2.50
CA LEU A 52 11.79 -1.98 -3.93
C LEU A 52 13.05 -1.17 -4.30
N LEU A 53 13.49 -0.26 -3.43
CA LEU A 53 14.54 0.70 -3.74
C LEU A 53 15.79 0.51 -2.87
N GLY A 54 15.71 -0.32 -1.82
CA GLY A 54 16.78 -0.45 -0.82
C GLY A 54 16.94 0.77 0.09
N GLU A 55 16.10 1.80 -0.07
CA GLU A 55 16.17 3.03 0.69
C GLU A 55 15.36 2.95 2.00
N SER A 56 15.89 3.54 3.07
CA SER A 56 15.12 3.81 4.29
C SER A 56 15.12 5.31 4.56
N GLY A 57 13.95 5.91 4.51
CA GLY A 57 13.71 7.30 4.90
C GLY A 57 12.42 7.39 5.72
N ASN A 58 12.02 8.61 6.08
CA ASN A 58 10.69 8.79 6.67
C ASN A 58 9.59 8.52 5.62
N PRO A 59 8.31 8.37 6.02
CA PRO A 59 7.28 7.94 5.07
C PRO A 59 7.07 8.93 3.91
N GLY A 60 7.28 10.24 4.13
CA GLY A 60 7.18 11.24 3.07
C GLY A 60 8.31 11.16 2.05
N GLU A 61 9.53 10.86 2.50
CA GLU A 61 10.68 10.58 1.64
C GLU A 61 10.48 9.29 0.85
N SER A 62 9.99 8.22 1.50
CA SER A 62 9.64 6.96 0.85
C SER A 62 8.62 7.16 -0.28
N LEU A 63 7.58 7.97 -0.08
CA LEU A 63 6.62 8.29 -1.14
C LEU A 63 7.24 9.09 -2.30
N ARG A 64 8.18 9.98 -2.01
CA ARG A 64 8.92 10.70 -3.04
C ARG A 64 9.76 9.74 -3.88
N ALA A 65 10.55 8.89 -3.22
CA ALA A 65 11.42 7.91 -3.89
C ALA A 65 10.61 6.95 -4.78
N LEU A 66 9.50 6.40 -4.27
CA LEU A 66 8.60 5.53 -5.04
C LEU A 66 8.01 6.23 -6.28
N LYS A 67 7.67 7.52 -6.16
CA LYS A 67 7.18 8.30 -7.31
C LYS A 67 8.28 8.59 -8.32
N ASP A 68 9.49 8.92 -7.85
CA ASP A 68 10.61 9.28 -8.71
C ASP A 68 11.14 8.05 -9.47
N ALA A 69 11.07 6.87 -8.86
CA ALA A 69 11.34 5.58 -9.49
C ALA A 69 10.20 5.03 -10.37
N GLY A 70 9.04 5.71 -10.42
CA GLY A 70 7.92 5.34 -11.30
C GLY A 70 6.97 4.27 -10.78
N PHE A 71 7.16 3.75 -9.56
CA PHE A 71 6.26 2.77 -8.95
C PHE A 71 4.87 3.33 -8.63
N ILE A 72 4.79 4.62 -8.32
CA ILE A 72 3.51 5.31 -8.07
C ILE A 72 3.37 6.59 -8.88
N THR A 73 2.13 6.92 -9.22
CA THR A 73 1.83 8.18 -9.90
C THR A 73 1.94 9.38 -8.96
N HIS A 74 2.12 10.58 -9.52
CA HIS A 74 2.06 11.83 -8.77
C HIS A 74 0.73 11.98 -7.99
N ARG A 75 -0.38 11.53 -8.58
CA ARG A 75 -1.70 11.57 -7.93
C ARG A 75 -1.73 10.69 -6.68
N LEU A 76 -1.31 9.43 -6.80
CA LEU A 76 -1.29 8.49 -5.68
C LEU A 76 -0.35 8.97 -4.57
N ARG A 77 0.84 9.51 -4.92
CA ARG A 77 1.76 10.15 -3.96
C ARG A 77 1.05 11.22 -3.11
N ARG A 78 0.31 12.14 -3.74
CA ARG A 78 -0.42 13.20 -3.00
C ARG A 78 -1.48 12.62 -2.06
N GLN A 79 -2.19 11.58 -2.49
CA GLN A 79 -3.20 10.93 -1.64
C GLN A 79 -2.55 10.22 -0.44
N LEU A 80 -1.44 9.50 -0.66
CA LEU A 80 -0.69 8.85 0.40
C LEU A 80 0.01 9.85 1.33
N GLN A 81 0.37 11.04 0.84
CA GLN A 81 0.94 12.09 1.69
C GLN A 81 -0.03 12.52 2.79
N VAL A 82 -1.34 12.58 2.48
CA VAL A 82 -2.38 12.84 3.49
C VAL A 82 -2.40 11.73 4.54
N VAL A 83 -2.24 10.47 4.14
CA VAL A 83 -2.14 9.33 5.08
C VAL A 83 -0.93 9.49 6.02
N VAL A 84 0.21 9.93 5.50
CA VAL A 84 1.40 10.21 6.33
C VAL A 84 1.13 11.30 7.35
N GLU A 85 0.44 12.38 6.95
CA GLU A 85 0.05 13.49 7.82
C GLU A 85 -0.95 13.06 8.90
N VAL A 86 -1.95 12.26 8.54
CA VAL A 86 -2.89 11.65 9.48
C VAL A 86 -2.13 10.80 10.51
N GLY A 87 -1.20 9.96 10.07
CA GLY A 87 -0.38 9.16 10.99
C GLY A 87 0.49 10.01 11.92
N ASN A 88 1.01 11.16 11.46
CA ASN A 88 1.69 12.11 12.35
C ASN A 88 0.71 12.69 13.39
N ALA A 89 -0.50 13.06 12.98
CA ALA A 89 -1.51 13.62 13.87
C ALA A 89 -2.00 12.60 14.91
N VAL A 90 -2.18 11.34 14.51
CA VAL A 90 -2.49 10.23 15.43
C VAL A 90 -1.37 10.06 16.46
N LEU A 91 -0.12 9.91 16.00
CA LEU A 91 1.01 9.58 16.87
C LEU A 91 1.43 10.70 17.82
N HIS A 92 1.32 11.96 17.37
CA HIS A 92 1.91 13.10 18.10
C HIS A 92 0.88 14.12 18.58
N ARG A 93 -0.36 14.07 18.08
CA ARG A 93 -1.38 15.10 18.36
C ARG A 93 -2.69 14.52 18.89
N GLY A 94 -2.78 13.21 19.08
CA GLY A 94 -3.98 12.56 19.63
C GLY A 94 -5.19 12.61 18.71
N LEU A 95 -4.99 12.64 17.39
CA LEU A 95 -6.10 12.46 16.45
C LEU A 95 -6.64 11.03 16.60
N GLU A 96 -7.95 10.92 16.82
CA GLU A 96 -8.65 9.64 16.78
C GLU A 96 -9.31 9.46 15.42
N LEU A 97 -9.30 8.22 14.91
CA LEU A 97 -9.93 7.90 13.63
C LEU A 97 -11.28 7.23 13.83
N GLU A 98 -12.21 7.59 12.97
CA GLU A 98 -13.46 6.88 12.75
C GLU A 98 -13.29 5.77 11.69
N GLU A 99 -14.29 4.89 11.64
CA GLU A 99 -14.30 3.74 10.75
C GLU A 99 -14.11 4.14 9.28
N ALA A 100 -14.78 5.21 8.84
CA ALA A 100 -14.73 5.67 7.45
C ALA A 100 -13.32 6.14 7.03
N GLU A 101 -12.63 6.83 7.93
CA GLU A 101 -11.28 7.35 7.70
C GLU A 101 -10.26 6.20 7.69
N ALA A 102 -10.40 5.26 8.62
CA ALA A 102 -9.63 4.02 8.64
C ALA A 102 -9.79 3.21 7.35
N ARG A 103 -11.02 3.04 6.84
CA ARG A 103 -11.29 2.35 5.57
C ARG A 103 -10.63 3.06 4.40
N LEU A 104 -10.69 4.39 4.37
CA LEU A 104 -10.04 5.18 3.31
C LEU A 104 -8.52 4.98 3.33
N ILE A 105 -7.89 5.02 4.50
CA ILE A 105 -6.45 4.77 4.66
C ILE A 105 -6.09 3.36 4.16
N LEU A 106 -6.83 2.34 4.59
CA LEU A 106 -6.60 0.97 4.14
C LEU A 106 -6.74 0.83 2.62
N GLY A 107 -7.73 1.47 2.00
CA GLY A 107 -7.90 1.44 0.55
C GLY A 107 -6.72 2.09 -0.22
N LEU A 108 -6.17 3.18 0.31
CA LEU A 108 -4.99 3.83 -0.27
C LEU A 108 -3.73 2.95 -0.12
N ILE A 109 -3.56 2.31 1.03
CA ILE A 109 -2.45 1.37 1.27
C ILE A 109 -2.59 0.10 0.43
N GLU A 110 -3.79 -0.48 0.33
CA GLU A 110 -4.04 -1.59 -0.59
C GLU A 110 -3.69 -1.21 -2.02
N THR A 111 -4.06 -0.01 -2.45
CA THR A 111 -3.69 0.49 -3.79
C THR A 111 -2.18 0.55 -3.95
N LEU A 112 -1.45 1.11 -2.98
CA LEU A 112 0.02 1.14 -2.97
C LEU A 112 0.60 -0.26 -3.09
N LEU A 113 0.18 -1.19 -2.22
CA LEU A 113 0.69 -2.55 -2.19
C LEU A 113 0.45 -3.27 -3.53
N ARG A 114 -0.75 -3.11 -4.10
CA ARG A 114 -1.10 -3.71 -5.39
C ARG A 114 -0.24 -3.20 -6.53
N VAL A 115 -0.04 -1.88 -6.64
CA VAL A 115 0.77 -1.33 -7.74
C VAL A 115 2.27 -1.61 -7.56
N SER A 116 2.73 -1.72 -6.32
CA SER A 116 4.14 -1.96 -5.98
C SER A 116 4.57 -3.41 -6.11
N TYR A 117 3.69 -4.37 -5.83
CA TYR A 117 4.02 -5.81 -5.84
C TYR A 117 3.35 -6.59 -6.96
N PHE A 118 2.76 -5.92 -7.96
CA PHE A 118 2.17 -6.62 -9.10
C PHE A 118 3.27 -7.31 -9.92
N PRO A 119 3.17 -8.62 -10.21
CA PRO A 119 4.20 -9.32 -10.97
C PRO A 119 4.22 -8.87 -12.44
N GLU A 120 5.32 -8.27 -12.90
CA GLU A 120 5.49 -7.85 -14.30
C GLU A 120 5.34 -9.02 -15.29
N ALA A 121 5.76 -10.22 -14.90
CA ALA A 121 5.61 -11.44 -15.70
C ALA A 121 4.15 -11.70 -16.11
N ARG A 122 3.17 -11.33 -15.28
CA ARG A 122 1.73 -11.46 -15.63
C ARG A 122 1.31 -10.45 -16.69
N VAL A 123 1.89 -9.25 -16.67
CA VAL A 123 1.66 -8.23 -17.71
C VAL A 123 2.28 -8.68 -19.03
N GLU A 124 3.48 -9.25 -19.00
CA GLU A 124 4.14 -9.77 -20.21
C GLU A 124 3.38 -10.96 -20.81
N ALA A 125 2.88 -11.88 -19.98
CA ALA A 125 2.02 -12.96 -20.45
C ALA A 125 0.76 -12.43 -21.16
N LEU A 126 0.15 -11.35 -20.63
CA LEU A 126 -0.98 -10.70 -21.26
C LEU A 126 -0.59 -10.04 -22.59
N ARG A 127 0.58 -9.41 -22.68
CA ARG A 127 1.10 -8.82 -23.93
C ARG A 127 1.30 -9.87 -25.02
N SER A 128 1.84 -11.05 -24.68
CA SER A 128 2.01 -12.15 -25.64
C SER A 128 0.69 -12.73 -26.15
N ALA A 129 -0.41 -12.56 -25.41
CA ALA A 129 -1.74 -12.99 -25.84
C ALA A 129 -2.44 -11.99 -26.79
N ILE A 130 -1.89 -10.78 -26.98
CA ILE A 130 -2.48 -9.76 -27.87
C ILE A 130 -2.25 -10.21 -29.33
N PRO A 131 -3.31 -10.44 -30.12
CA PRO A 131 -3.16 -10.77 -31.54
C PRO A 131 -2.49 -9.61 -32.30
N PRO A 132 -1.64 -9.89 -33.31
CA PRO A 132 -1.08 -8.85 -34.16
C PRO A 132 -2.19 -8.01 -34.79
N ARG A 133 -1.99 -6.69 -34.89
CA ARG A 133 -2.95 -5.77 -35.53
C ARG A 133 -3.13 -6.20 -37.00
N ARG A 134 -4.38 -6.34 -37.44
CA ARG A 134 -4.73 -6.53 -38.86
C ARG A 134 -4.58 -5.23 -39.63
#